data_AF-A0A2J6SJ10-F1
#
_entry.id   AF-A0A2J6SJ10-F1
#
_cell.length_a   1.000
_cell.length_b   1.000
_cell.length_c   1.000
_cell.angle_alpha   90.00
_cell.angle_beta   90.00
_cell.angle_gamma   90.00
#
_symmetry.space_group_name_H-M   'P 1'
#
loop_
_entity.id
_entity.type
_entity.pdbx_description
1 polymer ?
#
loop_
_entity_poly.entity_id
_entity_poly.type
_entity_poly.pdbx_seq_one_letter_code
_entity_poly.pdbx_strand_id
1 'polypeptide(L)'
;MSEPRSAPQSPYREAFLRHLQQKERRNWEDKIFYLPSDIRAWMNKKSPGEAVTNVVRLVSSFYDGDGFPKITADKCTKHQLVLAVLLHPDVNCGHLIDIFVRCNLSDNYLLLYADPKSRYNSIVEDLTKERPLLPRGYTQYDYKAVIDAFDEVRWAFCPASLELHMDTDFPSGPCILPFIHGVVINKKGGTANVRHYKIQEDVVESKELKKALESSKHKDPIFGLCYEFAIKSYVAGWEDIYKFESEAFRGVRTQEGVVKYLGEYHFREGGDTSPNHNIILEYGQQDLDEYLADTYPPVLNTEIIAFWEDLFKVAATLKSLHQFEYKGEDGKIQYYKG
;
A
#
# COMPACT_ATOMS: atom_id res chain seq x y z
N MET A 1 -45.95 -1.88 19.78
CA MET A 1 -44.87 -1.87 18.76
C MET A 1 -43.61 -1.44 19.48
N SER A 2 -42.75 -2.40 19.78
CA SER A 2 -41.52 -2.18 20.53
C SER A 2 -40.51 -1.45 19.65
N GLU A 3 -39.98 -0.33 20.13
CA GLU A 3 -38.91 0.41 19.45
C GLU A 3 -37.72 -0.51 19.15
N PRO A 4 -37.12 -0.42 17.95
CA PRO A 4 -35.86 -1.11 17.71
C PRO A 4 -34.81 -0.43 18.57
N ARG A 5 -34.47 -1.07 19.69
CA ARG A 5 -33.26 -0.75 20.46
C ARG A 5 -32.13 -0.71 19.45
N SER A 6 -31.52 0.47 19.27
CA SER A 6 -30.15 0.54 18.79
C SER A 6 -29.38 -0.46 19.65
N ALA A 7 -28.94 -1.57 19.07
CA ALA A 7 -28.29 -2.62 19.84
C ALA A 7 -27.21 -1.97 20.71
N PRO A 8 -27.12 -2.31 22.01
CA PRO A 8 -26.04 -1.79 22.84
C PRO A 8 -24.74 -2.07 22.10
N GLN A 9 -23.97 -1.02 21.78
CA GLN A 9 -22.70 -1.21 21.11
C GLN A 9 -21.88 -2.15 21.98
N SER A 10 -21.65 -3.36 21.47
CA SER A 10 -20.92 -4.39 22.21
C SER A 10 -19.61 -3.80 22.73
N PRO A 11 -19.20 -4.06 23.98
CA PRO A 11 -17.95 -3.54 24.52
C PRO A 11 -16.74 -3.96 23.66
N TYR A 12 -16.86 -5.07 22.92
CA TYR A 12 -15.86 -5.52 21.96
C TYR A 12 -15.80 -4.63 20.70
N ARG A 13 -16.95 -4.11 20.22
CA ARG A 13 -16.98 -3.15 19.11
C ARG A 13 -16.35 -1.84 19.53
N GLU A 14 -16.67 -1.33 20.71
CA GLU A 14 -16.03 -0.11 21.23
C GLU A 14 -14.52 -0.28 21.39
N ALA A 15 -14.08 -1.43 21.91
CA ALA A 15 -12.65 -1.74 22.00
C ALA A 15 -11.96 -1.79 20.63
N PHE A 16 -12.64 -2.31 19.60
CA PHE A 16 -12.14 -2.28 18.23
C PHE A 16 -12.03 -0.85 17.67
N LEU A 17 -13.07 -0.03 17.86
CA LEU A 17 -13.04 1.36 17.38
C LEU A 17 -11.95 2.20 18.06
N ARG A 18 -11.73 2.00 19.37
CA ARG A 18 -10.59 2.61 20.08
C ARG A 18 -9.25 2.13 19.53
N HIS A 19 -9.17 0.86 19.14
CA HIS A 19 -7.96 0.34 18.50
C HIS A 19 -7.71 0.97 17.13
N LEU A 20 -8.75 1.14 16.30
CA LEU A 20 -8.63 1.86 15.03
C LEU A 20 -8.10 3.28 15.24
N GLN A 21 -8.67 4.04 16.18
CA GLN A 21 -8.20 5.39 16.50
C GLN A 21 -6.73 5.42 16.91
N GLN A 22 -6.23 4.42 17.64
CA GLN A 22 -4.83 4.32 18.04
C GLN A 22 -3.89 3.92 16.90
N LYS A 23 -4.41 3.26 15.86
CA LYS A 23 -3.66 2.73 14.73
C LYS A 23 -3.86 3.52 13.44
N GLU A 24 -4.64 4.59 13.49
CA GLU A 24 -4.86 5.50 12.37
C GLU A 24 -3.52 6.07 11.91
N ARG A 25 -3.25 5.94 10.61
CA ARG A 25 -2.14 6.60 9.93
C ARG A 25 -2.68 7.46 8.82
N ARG A 26 -1.92 8.49 8.47
CA ARG A 26 -2.22 9.37 7.34
C ARG A 26 -1.03 9.36 6.39
N ASN A 27 -1.33 9.25 5.10
CA ASN A 27 -0.31 9.42 4.07
C ASN A 27 -0.08 10.92 3.81
N TRP A 28 0.85 11.24 2.91
CA TRP A 28 1.19 12.61 2.53
C TRP A 28 0.05 13.39 1.86
N GLU A 29 -1.00 12.69 1.38
CA GLU A 29 -2.23 13.27 0.83
C GLU A 29 -3.36 13.38 1.87
N ASP A 30 -3.03 13.19 3.16
CA ASP A 30 -3.98 13.18 4.28
C ASP A 30 -5.04 12.07 4.22
N LYS A 31 -4.80 11.01 3.42
CA LYS A 31 -5.68 9.83 3.37
C LYS A 31 -5.39 8.91 4.56
N ILE A 32 -6.46 8.53 5.25
CA ILE A 32 -6.38 7.59 6.38
C ILE A 32 -6.13 6.18 5.86
N PHE A 33 -5.22 5.46 6.51
CA PHE A 33 -5.06 4.03 6.32
C PHE A 33 -4.68 3.29 7.61
N TYR A 34 -4.89 1.97 7.58
CA TYR A 34 -4.59 1.03 8.63
C TYR A 34 -3.77 -0.12 8.05
N LEU A 35 -2.78 -0.60 8.81
CA LEU A 35 -2.00 -1.76 8.39
C LEU A 35 -2.82 -3.05 8.55
N PRO A 36 -2.95 -3.90 7.51
CA PRO A 36 -3.65 -5.17 7.61
C PRO A 36 -3.12 -6.06 8.74
N SER A 37 -1.80 -6.04 8.96
CA SER A 37 -1.13 -6.78 10.03
C SER A 37 -1.54 -6.33 11.43
N ASP A 38 -1.70 -5.02 11.67
CA ASP A 38 -2.19 -4.47 12.93
C ASP A 38 -3.64 -4.92 13.22
N ILE A 39 -4.51 -4.82 12.22
CA ILE A 39 -5.93 -5.23 12.34
C ILE A 39 -6.02 -6.73 12.66
N ARG A 40 -5.31 -7.57 11.91
CA ARG A 40 -5.26 -9.02 12.13
C ARG A 40 -4.69 -9.36 13.50
N ALA A 41 -3.62 -8.67 13.93
CA ALA A 41 -3.02 -8.88 15.24
C ALA A 41 -4.02 -8.61 16.36
N TRP A 42 -4.79 -7.52 16.27
CA TRP A 42 -5.82 -7.22 17.26
C TRP A 42 -6.96 -8.23 17.23
N MET A 43 -7.45 -8.61 16.04
CA MET A 43 -8.55 -9.58 15.90
C MET A 43 -8.19 -10.97 16.45
N ASN A 44 -6.92 -11.37 16.29
CA ASN A 44 -6.40 -12.66 16.75
C ASN A 44 -5.90 -12.64 18.21
N LYS A 45 -5.82 -11.47 18.85
CA LYS A 45 -5.40 -11.35 20.25
C LYS A 45 -6.41 -12.03 21.18
N LYS A 46 -5.88 -12.70 22.21
CA LYS A 46 -6.63 -13.19 23.38
C LYS A 46 -6.32 -12.28 24.56
N SER A 47 -7.35 -11.83 25.25
CA SER A 47 -7.17 -11.09 26.50
C SER A 47 -6.79 -12.05 27.65
N PRO A 48 -6.05 -11.57 28.67
CA PRO A 48 -5.53 -12.44 29.73
C PRO A 48 -6.64 -13.23 30.43
N GLY A 49 -6.46 -14.54 30.56
CA GLY A 49 -7.43 -15.43 31.21
C GLY A 49 -8.59 -15.92 30.32
N GLU A 50 -8.64 -15.53 29.04
CA GLU A 50 -9.75 -15.91 28.16
C GLU A 50 -9.32 -16.89 27.05
N ALA A 51 -10.18 -17.87 26.78
CA ALA A 51 -9.88 -18.95 25.84
C ALA A 51 -10.01 -18.54 24.36
N VAL A 52 -10.86 -17.55 24.06
CA VAL A 52 -11.24 -17.14 22.70
C VAL A 52 -10.64 -15.79 22.31
N THR A 53 -10.46 -15.57 21.01
CA THR A 53 -9.90 -14.34 20.43
C THR A 53 -10.92 -13.21 20.38
N ASN A 54 -10.45 -11.98 20.14
CA ASN A 54 -11.31 -10.80 19.99
C ASN A 54 -12.33 -10.94 18.85
N VAL A 55 -11.95 -11.51 17.70
CA VAL A 55 -12.87 -11.73 16.58
C VAL A 55 -14.02 -12.66 16.94
N VAL A 56 -13.76 -13.72 17.73
CA VAL A 56 -14.82 -14.64 18.18
C VAL A 56 -15.86 -13.87 18.99
N ARG A 57 -15.41 -13.04 19.93
CA ARG A 57 -16.31 -12.28 20.81
C ARG A 57 -17.08 -11.20 20.09
N LEU A 58 -16.43 -10.50 19.15
CA LEU A 58 -17.10 -9.54 18.28
C LEU A 58 -18.25 -10.22 17.53
N VAL A 59 -17.96 -11.32 16.84
CA VAL A 59 -18.95 -12.05 16.06
C VAL A 59 -20.07 -12.58 16.95
N SER A 60 -19.75 -13.20 18.08
CA SER A 60 -20.76 -13.68 19.04
C SER A 60 -21.69 -12.56 19.51
N SER A 61 -21.15 -11.37 19.77
CA SER A 61 -21.95 -10.24 20.25
C SER A 61 -22.95 -9.68 19.24
N PHE A 62 -22.83 -10.01 17.95
CA PHE A 62 -23.86 -9.64 16.96
C PHE A 62 -25.12 -10.50 17.05
N TYR A 63 -25.02 -11.70 17.64
CA TYR A 63 -26.10 -12.70 17.64
C TYR A 63 -26.66 -12.99 19.04
N ASP A 64 -26.22 -12.26 20.07
CA ASP A 64 -26.76 -12.36 21.43
C ASP A 64 -28.22 -11.89 21.45
N GLY A 65 -29.17 -12.82 21.36
CA GLY A 65 -30.60 -12.57 21.60
C GLY A 65 -31.60 -13.28 20.69
N ASP A 66 -31.27 -13.59 19.43
CA ASP A 66 -32.29 -14.00 18.43
C ASP A 66 -31.89 -15.16 17.49
N GLY A 67 -30.78 -15.87 17.71
CA GLY A 67 -30.49 -17.08 16.94
C GLY A 67 -29.03 -17.55 16.98
N PHE A 68 -28.82 -18.78 16.51
CA PHE A 68 -27.49 -19.35 16.31
C PHE A 68 -26.63 -18.42 15.46
N PRO A 69 -25.31 -18.30 15.75
CA PRO A 69 -24.43 -17.48 14.94
C PRO A 69 -24.47 -17.97 13.48
N LYS A 70 -24.86 -17.08 12.56
CA LYS A 70 -24.91 -17.38 11.12
C LYS A 70 -23.53 -17.63 10.51
N ILE A 71 -22.47 -17.32 11.26
CA ILE A 71 -21.09 -17.56 10.89
C ILE A 71 -20.25 -18.02 12.08
N THR A 72 -19.39 -19.01 11.85
CA THR A 72 -18.41 -19.46 12.85
C THR A 72 -17.19 -18.55 12.85
N ALA A 73 -16.56 -18.37 14.00
CA ALA A 73 -15.35 -17.55 14.11
C ALA A 73 -14.20 -18.05 13.21
N ASP A 74 -14.14 -19.37 12.98
CA ASP A 74 -13.19 -19.99 12.04
C ASP A 74 -13.36 -19.44 10.62
N LYS A 75 -14.60 -19.29 10.13
CA LYS A 75 -14.89 -18.68 8.83
C LYS A 75 -14.49 -17.21 8.77
N CYS A 76 -14.56 -16.48 9.89
CA CYS A 76 -14.15 -15.07 9.96
C CYS A 76 -12.63 -14.86 9.91
N THR A 77 -11.80 -15.88 10.13
CA THR A 77 -10.33 -15.73 10.10
C THR A 77 -9.79 -15.26 8.76
N LYS A 78 -10.49 -15.56 7.65
CA LYS A 78 -10.15 -15.13 6.28
C LYS A 78 -10.84 -13.84 5.83
N HIS A 79 -11.60 -13.22 6.73
CA HIS A 79 -12.51 -12.10 6.47
C HIS A 79 -12.35 -10.99 7.52
N GLN A 80 -11.16 -10.87 8.11
CA GLN A 80 -10.87 -9.95 9.20
C GLN A 80 -10.87 -8.51 8.71
N LEU A 81 -10.31 -8.23 7.54
CA LEU A 81 -10.37 -6.91 6.92
C LEU A 81 -11.78 -6.57 6.46
N VAL A 82 -12.50 -7.53 5.86
CA VAL A 82 -13.91 -7.34 5.48
C VAL A 82 -14.75 -6.97 6.70
N LEU A 83 -14.58 -7.69 7.81
CA LEU A 83 -15.25 -7.38 9.07
C LEU A 83 -14.81 -6.01 9.64
N ALA A 84 -13.54 -5.64 9.52
CA ALA A 84 -13.03 -4.35 9.95
C ALA A 84 -13.72 -3.18 9.21
N VAL A 85 -13.85 -3.30 7.89
CA VAL A 85 -14.56 -2.32 7.05
C VAL A 85 -16.03 -2.23 7.47
N LEU A 86 -16.71 -3.37 7.64
CA LEU A 86 -18.12 -3.39 8.08
C LEU A 86 -18.30 -2.80 9.49
N LEU A 87 -17.29 -2.87 10.35
CA LEU A 87 -17.34 -2.30 11.70
C LEU A 87 -17.03 -0.80 11.74
N HIS A 88 -16.42 -0.26 10.68
CA HIS A 88 -16.08 1.16 10.59
C HIS A 88 -17.30 2.04 10.85
N PRO A 89 -17.17 3.19 11.54
CA PRO A 89 -18.32 4.06 11.87
C PRO A 89 -19.19 4.44 10.66
N ASP A 90 -18.57 4.64 9.49
CA ASP A 90 -19.29 5.06 8.28
C ASP A 90 -20.09 3.91 7.63
N VAL A 91 -19.73 2.66 7.90
CA VAL A 91 -20.46 1.47 7.40
C VAL A 91 -21.41 0.94 8.47
N ASN A 92 -20.88 0.69 9.67
CA ASN A 92 -21.60 0.25 10.88
C ASN A 92 -22.52 -0.97 10.68
N CYS A 93 -22.15 -1.89 9.80
CA CYS A 93 -22.93 -3.07 9.43
C CYS A 93 -22.21 -4.39 9.73
N GLY A 94 -21.45 -4.45 10.83
CA GLY A 94 -20.69 -5.65 11.24
C GLY A 94 -21.53 -6.93 11.36
N HIS A 95 -22.82 -6.80 11.69
CA HIS A 95 -23.78 -7.90 11.78
C HIS A 95 -24.10 -8.56 10.43
N LEU A 96 -23.73 -7.95 9.29
CA LEU A 96 -23.97 -8.46 7.94
C LEU A 96 -22.83 -9.33 7.39
N ILE A 97 -21.78 -9.57 8.18
CA ILE A 97 -20.56 -10.28 7.75
C ILE A 97 -20.84 -11.67 7.15
N ASP A 98 -21.88 -12.37 7.62
CA ASP A 98 -22.21 -13.71 7.12
C ASP A 98 -22.60 -13.71 5.63
N ILE A 99 -23.25 -12.65 5.16
CA ILE A 99 -23.65 -12.49 3.75
C ILE A 99 -22.43 -12.21 2.87
N PHE A 100 -21.51 -11.35 3.35
CA PHE A 100 -20.27 -11.04 2.64
C PHE A 100 -19.39 -12.29 2.47
N VAL A 101 -19.31 -13.11 3.52
CA VAL A 101 -18.58 -14.38 3.52
C VAL A 101 -19.22 -15.39 2.57
N ARG A 102 -20.55 -15.48 2.55
CA ARG A 102 -21.30 -16.37 1.63
C ARG A 102 -21.08 -16.01 0.16
N CYS A 103 -20.97 -14.71 -0.12
CA CYS A 103 -20.64 -14.19 -1.45
C CYS A 103 -19.15 -14.28 -1.79
N ASN A 104 -18.33 -14.92 -0.95
CA ASN A 104 -16.90 -15.15 -1.16
C ASN A 104 -16.08 -13.86 -1.35
N LEU A 105 -16.45 -12.78 -0.66
CA LEU A 105 -15.62 -11.57 -0.59
C LEU A 105 -14.64 -11.73 0.59
N SER A 106 -13.41 -12.16 0.32
CA SER A 106 -12.38 -12.43 1.34
C SER A 106 -11.35 -11.30 1.49
N ASP A 107 -10.54 -11.33 2.55
CA ASP A 107 -9.44 -10.38 2.73
C ASP A 107 -8.46 -10.40 1.57
N ASN A 108 -8.14 -11.58 1.04
CA ASN A 108 -7.28 -11.72 -0.13
C ASN A 108 -7.92 -11.07 -1.36
N TYR A 109 -9.25 -11.15 -1.50
CA TYR A 109 -9.93 -10.49 -2.59
C TYR A 109 -9.79 -8.96 -2.52
N LEU A 110 -9.87 -8.39 -1.31
CA LEU A 110 -9.64 -6.95 -1.09
C LEU A 110 -8.18 -6.55 -1.37
N LEU A 111 -7.22 -7.36 -0.93
CA LEU A 111 -5.78 -7.08 -1.07
C LEU A 111 -5.21 -7.35 -2.47
N LEU A 112 -5.79 -8.29 -3.22
CA LEU A 112 -5.41 -8.58 -4.61
C LEU A 112 -6.02 -7.59 -5.60
N TYR A 113 -6.73 -6.57 -5.10
CA TYR A 113 -7.24 -5.48 -5.91
C TYR A 113 -8.18 -5.91 -7.05
N ALA A 114 -8.81 -7.07 -6.91
CA ALA A 114 -9.79 -7.55 -7.88
C ALA A 114 -11.05 -6.66 -7.82
N ASP A 115 -11.66 -6.34 -8.98
CA ASP A 115 -12.88 -5.52 -9.05
C ASP A 115 -14.04 -6.21 -8.31
N PRO A 116 -14.45 -5.71 -7.13
CA PRO A 116 -15.45 -6.37 -6.30
C PRO A 116 -16.88 -6.18 -6.81
N LYS A 117 -17.11 -5.39 -7.87
CA LYS A 117 -18.45 -5.10 -8.40
C LYS A 117 -19.28 -6.35 -8.70
N SER A 118 -18.63 -7.41 -9.20
CA SER A 118 -19.33 -8.67 -9.47
C SER A 118 -19.88 -9.33 -8.19
N ARG A 119 -19.18 -9.18 -7.06
CA ARG A 119 -19.61 -9.68 -5.74
C ARG A 119 -20.62 -8.75 -5.09
N TYR A 120 -20.49 -7.45 -5.30
CA TYR A 120 -21.41 -6.45 -4.79
C TYR A 120 -22.84 -6.70 -5.23
N ASN A 121 -23.07 -7.02 -6.51
CA ASN A 121 -24.41 -7.37 -6.99
C ASN A 121 -24.97 -8.60 -6.26
N SER A 122 -24.16 -9.66 -6.07
CA SER A 122 -24.58 -10.85 -5.33
C SER A 122 -24.90 -10.55 -3.87
N ILE A 123 -24.13 -9.68 -3.21
CA ILE A 123 -24.37 -9.27 -1.83
C ILE A 123 -25.68 -8.49 -1.72
N VAL A 124 -25.92 -7.53 -2.63
CA VAL A 124 -27.18 -6.75 -2.66
C VAL A 124 -28.38 -7.67 -2.87
N GLU A 125 -28.28 -8.65 -3.77
CA GLU A 125 -29.34 -9.63 -4.00
C GLU A 125 -29.67 -10.43 -2.73
N ASP A 126 -28.65 -10.92 -2.02
CA ASP A 126 -28.84 -11.71 -0.80
C ASP A 126 -29.36 -10.86 0.37
N LEU A 127 -28.88 -9.61 0.51
CA LEU A 127 -29.43 -8.64 1.45
C LEU A 127 -30.91 -8.34 1.16
N THR A 128 -31.27 -8.19 -0.12
CA THR A 128 -32.66 -7.92 -0.53
C THR A 128 -33.60 -9.08 -0.21
N LYS A 129 -33.11 -10.33 -0.31
CA LYS A 129 -33.87 -11.54 0.05
C LYS A 129 -34.05 -11.67 1.57
N GLU A 130 -32.98 -11.49 2.35
CA GLU A 130 -33.02 -11.68 3.80
C GLU A 130 -33.65 -10.50 4.55
N ARG A 131 -33.67 -9.32 3.92
CA ARG A 131 -34.21 -8.07 4.47
C ARG A 131 -33.69 -7.74 5.88
N PRO A 132 -32.37 -7.85 6.18
CA PRO A 132 -31.86 -7.50 7.49
C PRO A 132 -32.08 -6.02 7.80
N LEU A 133 -32.27 -5.72 9.09
CA LEU A 133 -32.38 -4.35 9.57
C LEU A 133 -31.05 -3.61 9.38
N LEU A 134 -31.14 -2.38 8.89
CA LEU A 134 -30.00 -1.49 8.72
C LEU A 134 -29.89 -0.51 9.91
N PRO A 135 -28.66 -0.06 10.25
CA PRO A 135 -28.44 0.93 11.29
C PRO A 135 -29.10 2.29 10.99
N ARG A 136 -29.24 3.12 12.02
CA ARG A 136 -29.62 4.53 11.88
C ARG A 136 -28.57 5.23 11.00
N GLY A 137 -29.00 5.79 9.86
CA GLY A 137 -28.12 6.40 8.85
C GLY A 137 -28.44 5.91 7.44
N TYR A 138 -28.99 4.71 7.31
CA TYR A 138 -29.45 4.17 6.03
C TYR A 138 -30.96 4.29 5.88
N THR A 139 -31.41 4.52 4.64
CA THR A 139 -32.83 4.34 4.28
C THR A 139 -33.18 2.85 4.44
N GLN A 140 -34.41 2.58 4.89
CA GLN A 140 -34.86 1.19 5.09
C GLN A 140 -34.72 0.39 3.79
N TYR A 141 -34.00 -0.74 3.87
CA TYR A 141 -33.72 -1.65 2.75
C TYR A 141 -32.83 -1.06 1.62
N ASP A 142 -32.13 0.04 1.87
CA ASP A 142 -31.14 0.58 0.93
C ASP A 142 -29.78 -0.12 1.05
N TYR A 143 -29.75 -1.36 0.58
CA TYR A 143 -28.56 -2.20 0.60
C TYR A 143 -27.48 -1.76 -0.37
N LYS A 144 -27.85 -0.98 -1.38
CA LYS A 144 -26.88 -0.40 -2.30
C LYS A 144 -26.03 0.65 -1.58
N ALA A 145 -26.64 1.53 -0.79
CA ALA A 145 -25.91 2.49 0.02
C ALA A 145 -24.91 1.84 0.99
N VAL A 146 -25.23 0.67 1.55
CA VAL A 146 -24.30 -0.10 2.41
C VAL A 146 -23.06 -0.55 1.63
N ILE A 147 -23.25 -0.99 0.39
CA ILE A 147 -22.16 -1.43 -0.47
C ILE A 147 -21.33 -0.26 -0.98
N ASP A 148 -21.96 0.85 -1.33
CA ASP A 148 -21.28 2.07 -1.73
C ASP A 148 -20.39 2.57 -0.56
N ALA A 149 -20.92 2.64 0.67
CA ALA A 149 -20.15 2.98 1.86
C ALA A 149 -19.01 1.98 2.16
N PHE A 150 -19.24 0.68 1.96
CA PHE A 150 -18.21 -0.35 2.11
C PHE A 150 -17.06 -0.14 1.09
N ASP A 151 -17.38 0.12 -0.18
CA ASP A 151 -16.39 0.33 -1.24
C ASP A 151 -15.59 1.62 -1.03
N GLU A 152 -16.20 2.67 -0.47
CA GLU A 152 -15.49 3.89 -0.10
C GLU A 152 -14.49 3.65 1.04
N VAL A 153 -14.91 2.94 2.10
CA VAL A 153 -14.09 2.75 3.31
C VAL A 153 -12.99 1.70 3.12
N ARG A 154 -13.19 0.68 2.28
CA ARG A 154 -12.25 -0.46 2.21
C ARG A 154 -10.82 -0.06 1.88
N TRP A 155 -10.62 1.02 1.13
CA TRP A 155 -9.31 1.48 0.71
C TRP A 155 -8.41 1.86 1.89
N ALA A 156 -8.99 2.37 2.99
CA ALA A 156 -8.27 2.63 4.23
C ALA A 156 -7.69 1.34 4.86
N PHE A 157 -8.26 0.17 4.57
CA PHE A 157 -7.81 -1.12 5.11
C PHE A 157 -6.96 -1.91 4.12
N CYS A 158 -6.71 -1.35 2.93
CA CYS A 158 -5.96 -1.99 1.86
C CYS A 158 -4.95 -1.00 1.23
N PRO A 159 -4.00 -0.46 2.03
CA PRO A 159 -2.94 0.36 1.48
C PRO A 159 -2.07 -0.46 0.51
N ALA A 160 -1.49 0.22 -0.48
CA ALA A 160 -0.60 -0.40 -1.45
C ALA A 160 0.60 -1.08 -0.77
N SER A 161 0.82 -2.36 -1.10
CA SER A 161 2.01 -3.09 -0.67
C SER A 161 3.13 -2.87 -1.69
N LEU A 162 4.36 -2.65 -1.19
CA LEU A 162 5.55 -2.55 -2.02
C LEU A 162 6.41 -3.79 -1.85
N GLU A 163 6.87 -4.32 -2.99
CA GLU A 163 7.78 -5.46 -3.06
C GLU A 163 8.97 -5.14 -3.95
N LEU A 164 10.12 -5.76 -3.66
CA LEU A 164 11.30 -5.57 -4.47
C LEU A 164 11.07 -6.15 -5.88
N HIS A 165 11.35 -5.33 -6.88
CA HIS A 165 11.14 -5.62 -8.31
C HIS A 165 9.67 -5.89 -8.68
N MET A 166 8.73 -5.34 -7.92
CA MET A 166 7.33 -5.34 -8.30
C MET A 166 7.14 -4.77 -9.72
N ASP A 167 6.15 -5.28 -10.43
CA ASP A 167 5.61 -4.75 -11.68
C ASP A 167 4.10 -4.95 -11.58
N THR A 168 3.44 -3.98 -10.95
CA THR A 168 2.06 -4.15 -10.47
C THR A 168 1.14 -3.09 -11.03
N ASP A 169 0.07 -3.53 -11.68
CA ASP A 169 -1.10 -2.70 -11.97
C ASP A 169 -1.97 -2.57 -10.72
N PHE A 170 -1.95 -1.39 -10.10
CA PHE A 170 -2.91 -1.06 -9.07
C PHE A 170 -4.30 -0.81 -9.68
N PRO A 171 -5.36 -1.19 -8.95
CA PRO A 171 -6.72 -1.11 -9.45
C PRO A 171 -7.14 0.33 -9.67
N SER A 172 -8.09 0.52 -10.59
CA SER A 172 -8.78 1.80 -10.72
C SER A 172 -9.59 2.08 -9.44
N GLY A 173 -9.25 3.16 -8.73
CA GLY A 173 -9.92 3.56 -7.50
C GLY A 173 -8.99 4.37 -6.59
N PRO A 174 -9.46 4.79 -5.41
CA PRO A 174 -8.68 5.58 -4.45
C PRO A 174 -7.67 4.71 -3.67
N CYS A 175 -6.80 3.99 -4.41
CA CYS A 175 -5.70 3.26 -3.83
C CYS A 175 -4.84 4.19 -2.96
N ILE A 176 -4.48 3.73 -1.76
CA ILE A 176 -3.71 4.52 -0.81
C ILE A 176 -2.26 4.07 -0.86
N LEU A 177 -1.40 4.90 -1.44
CA LEU A 177 0.04 4.74 -1.35
C LEU A 177 0.48 5.13 0.07
N PRO A 178 1.15 4.23 0.82
CA PRO A 178 1.42 4.45 2.24
C PRO A 178 2.68 5.30 2.49
N PHE A 179 2.84 6.37 1.71
CA PHE A 179 3.98 7.28 1.84
C PHE A 179 3.62 8.43 2.79
N ILE A 180 4.53 8.75 3.70
CA ILE A 180 4.35 9.82 4.72
C ILE A 180 4.91 11.17 4.25
N HIS A 181 5.69 11.17 3.17
CA HIS A 181 6.33 12.34 2.60
C HIS A 181 6.36 12.19 1.08
N GLY A 182 6.14 13.27 0.34
CA GLY A 182 6.13 13.27 -1.13
C GLY A 182 6.48 14.64 -1.70
N VAL A 183 7.77 14.93 -1.90
CA VAL A 183 8.26 16.24 -2.39
C VAL A 183 8.90 16.08 -3.75
N VAL A 184 8.64 17.04 -4.65
CA VAL A 184 9.25 17.08 -5.98
C VAL A 184 10.75 17.38 -5.85
N ILE A 185 11.60 16.52 -6.42
CA ILE A 185 13.07 16.67 -6.38
C ILE A 185 13.50 17.75 -7.38
N ASN A 186 13.00 17.67 -8.61
CA ASN A 186 13.28 18.68 -9.63
C ASN A 186 11.99 19.13 -10.35
N LYS A 187 11.97 20.39 -10.76
CA LYS A 187 10.97 20.91 -11.72
C LYS A 187 11.54 21.00 -13.13
N LYS A 188 12.75 20.47 -13.34
CA LYS A 188 13.50 20.52 -14.60
C LYS A 188 13.17 19.26 -15.41
N GLY A 189 12.17 19.36 -16.28
CA GLY A 189 11.76 18.28 -17.18
C GLY A 189 10.34 18.49 -17.70
N GLY A 190 10.08 18.13 -18.96
CA GLY A 190 8.74 18.20 -19.57
C GLY A 190 8.00 16.86 -19.62
N THR A 191 8.72 15.75 -19.39
CA THR A 191 8.25 14.39 -19.71
C THR A 191 7.88 13.57 -18.47
N ALA A 192 8.63 13.73 -17.39
CA ALA A 192 8.48 12.93 -16.18
C ALA A 192 8.68 13.80 -14.94
N ASN A 193 8.01 13.43 -13.86
CA ASN A 193 8.16 14.06 -12.55
C ASN A 193 8.90 13.12 -11.61
N VAL A 194 9.96 13.60 -10.95
CA VAL A 194 10.67 12.83 -9.93
C VAL A 194 10.31 13.38 -8.55
N ARG A 195 9.86 12.50 -7.67
CA ARG A 195 9.51 12.84 -6.29
C ARG A 195 10.29 11.99 -5.30
N HIS A 196 10.72 12.61 -4.22
CA HIS A 196 11.27 11.96 -3.05
C HIS A 196 10.10 11.54 -2.15
N TYR A 197 10.07 10.25 -1.84
CA TYR A 197 9.10 9.66 -0.94
C TYR A 197 9.76 9.03 0.28
N LYS A 198 9.04 9.05 1.40
CA LYS A 198 9.41 8.32 2.62
C LYS A 198 8.30 7.34 3.02
N ILE A 199 8.71 6.19 3.54
CA ILE A 199 7.82 5.17 4.10
C ILE A 199 8.34 4.73 5.46
N GLN A 200 7.45 4.52 6.44
CA GLN A 200 7.85 3.99 7.74
C GLN A 200 8.32 2.54 7.62
N GLU A 201 9.34 2.15 8.39
CA GLU A 201 9.96 0.81 8.32
C GLU A 201 8.95 -0.33 8.57
N ASP A 202 8.00 -0.12 9.46
CA ASP A 202 7.01 -1.13 9.87
C ASP A 202 5.87 -1.31 8.86
N VAL A 203 5.71 -0.37 7.93
CA VAL A 203 4.75 -0.43 6.81
C VAL A 203 5.29 -1.33 5.69
N VAL A 204 6.61 -1.39 5.50
CA VAL A 204 7.22 -2.27 4.51
C VAL A 204 7.16 -3.71 5.04
N GLU A 205 6.47 -4.62 4.35
CA GLU A 205 6.39 -6.03 4.76
C GLU A 205 7.47 -6.90 4.09
N SER A 206 7.84 -6.60 2.84
CA SER A 206 8.86 -7.35 2.09
C SER A 206 10.24 -7.22 2.74
N LYS A 207 10.84 -8.36 3.10
CA LYS A 207 12.18 -8.42 3.70
C LYS A 207 13.27 -8.07 2.68
N GLU A 208 13.04 -8.45 1.43
CA GLU A 208 13.91 -8.20 0.30
C GLU A 208 13.98 -6.70 0.02
N LEU A 209 12.83 -6.02 0.01
CA LEU A 209 12.77 -4.57 -0.16
C LEU A 209 13.43 -3.84 1.01
N LYS A 210 13.19 -4.25 2.26
CA LYS A 210 13.91 -3.69 3.43
C LYS A 210 15.41 -3.78 3.28
N LYS A 211 15.91 -4.94 2.87
CA LYS A 211 17.35 -5.15 2.64
C LYS A 211 17.88 -4.23 1.54
N ALA A 212 17.14 -4.06 0.45
CA ALA A 212 17.53 -3.16 -0.65
C ALA A 212 17.54 -1.68 -0.22
N LEU A 213 16.64 -1.30 0.69
CA LEU A 213 16.50 0.05 1.23
C LEU A 213 17.37 0.34 2.45
N GLU A 214 18.14 -0.61 2.96
CA GLU A 214 18.86 -0.44 4.24
C GLU A 214 19.80 0.78 4.26
N SER A 215 20.43 1.11 3.12
CA SER A 215 21.27 2.31 2.99
C SER A 215 20.49 3.63 3.09
N SER A 216 19.19 3.61 2.80
CA SER A 216 18.28 4.78 2.90
C SER A 216 17.61 4.93 4.26
N LYS A 217 17.89 4.01 5.19
CA LYS A 217 17.24 3.98 6.49
C LYS A 217 17.68 5.17 7.33
N HIS A 218 16.71 5.96 7.79
CA HIS A 218 16.97 7.10 8.66
C HIS A 218 15.89 7.22 9.73
N LYS A 219 16.17 7.99 10.78
CA LYS A 219 15.21 8.29 11.83
C LYS A 219 14.58 9.65 11.57
N ASP A 220 13.33 9.66 11.16
CA ASP A 220 12.51 10.85 11.04
C ASP A 220 12.04 11.32 12.44
N PRO A 221 12.11 12.63 12.76
CA PRO A 221 11.70 13.16 14.06
C PRO A 221 10.22 12.92 14.41
N ILE A 222 9.35 12.86 13.42
CA ILE A 222 7.89 12.74 13.58
C ILE A 222 7.47 11.28 13.44
N PHE A 223 8.00 10.58 12.42
CA PHE A 223 7.49 9.27 12.03
C PHE A 223 8.34 8.08 12.48
N GLY A 224 9.51 8.33 13.09
CA GLY A 224 10.42 7.27 13.53
C GLY A 224 11.28 6.71 12.40
N LEU A 225 11.59 5.42 12.44
CA LEU A 225 12.44 4.79 11.42
C LEU A 225 11.72 4.72 10.07
N CYS A 226 12.36 5.26 9.03
CA CYS A 226 11.83 5.36 7.69
C CYS A 226 12.88 4.98 6.64
N TYR A 227 12.40 4.55 5.47
CA TYR A 227 13.19 4.39 4.25
C TYR A 227 12.88 5.51 3.27
N GLU A 228 13.86 5.85 2.42
CA GLU A 228 13.75 6.89 1.37
C GLU A 228 13.93 6.27 -0.01
N PHE A 229 13.15 6.75 -0.98
CA PHE A 229 13.27 6.36 -2.38
C PHE A 229 12.74 7.47 -3.27
N ALA A 230 13.17 7.45 -4.54
CA ALA A 230 12.65 8.31 -5.57
C ALA A 230 11.61 7.56 -6.39
N ILE A 231 10.53 8.24 -6.77
CA ILE A 231 9.60 7.73 -7.78
C ILE A 231 9.64 8.67 -8.97
N LYS A 232 9.90 8.10 -10.15
CA LYS A 232 9.80 8.78 -11.43
C LYS A 232 8.48 8.41 -12.09
N SER A 233 7.61 9.39 -12.25
CA SER A 233 6.25 9.23 -12.77
C SER A 233 6.10 9.80 -14.18
N TYR A 234 5.43 9.06 -15.04
CA TYR A 234 5.10 9.42 -16.42
C TYR A 234 3.58 9.48 -16.59
N VAL A 235 3.12 10.61 -17.12
CA VAL A 235 1.70 10.79 -17.47
C VAL A 235 1.39 10.10 -18.80
N ALA A 236 0.10 9.93 -19.07
CA ALA A 236 -0.39 9.38 -20.34
C ALA A 236 0.25 10.06 -21.56
N GLY A 237 0.61 9.26 -22.56
CA GLY A 237 1.25 9.72 -23.80
C GLY A 237 2.79 9.59 -23.84
N TRP A 238 3.43 9.23 -22.73
CA TRP A 238 4.88 9.00 -22.65
C TRP A 238 5.27 7.53 -22.43
N GLU A 239 4.39 6.60 -22.79
CA GLU A 239 4.56 5.17 -22.56
C GLU A 239 5.84 4.61 -23.19
N ASP A 240 6.17 5.02 -24.41
CA ASP A 240 7.39 4.56 -25.09
C ASP A 240 8.65 4.97 -24.32
N ILE A 241 8.70 6.23 -23.85
CA ILE A 241 9.84 6.72 -23.06
C ILE A 241 9.94 5.99 -21.73
N TYR A 242 8.79 5.79 -21.06
CA TYR A 242 8.73 4.99 -19.84
C TYR A 242 9.28 3.57 -20.08
N LYS A 243 8.86 2.88 -21.14
CA LYS A 243 9.31 1.51 -21.45
C LYS A 243 10.81 1.45 -21.65
N PHE A 244 11.38 2.33 -22.48
CA PHE A 244 12.82 2.39 -22.69
C PHE A 244 13.58 2.60 -21.38
N GLU A 245 13.11 3.51 -20.53
CA GLU A 245 13.78 3.80 -19.27
C GLU A 245 13.60 2.71 -18.21
N SER A 246 12.42 2.08 -18.13
CA SER A 246 12.19 0.93 -17.27
C SER A 246 13.07 -0.26 -17.68
N GLU A 247 13.16 -0.57 -18.96
CA GLU A 247 14.06 -1.61 -19.48
C GLU A 247 15.52 -1.30 -19.16
N ALA A 248 15.93 -0.03 -19.31
CA ALA A 248 17.27 0.41 -18.96
C ALA A 248 17.61 0.11 -17.49
N PHE A 249 16.78 0.58 -16.56
CA PHE A 249 16.98 0.36 -15.14
C PHE A 249 16.93 -1.11 -14.75
N ARG A 250 15.99 -1.88 -15.31
CA ARG A 250 15.90 -3.34 -15.08
C ARG A 250 17.14 -4.06 -15.60
N GLY A 251 17.70 -3.63 -16.73
CA GLY A 251 18.91 -4.18 -17.32
C GLY A 251 20.13 -4.02 -16.40
N VAL A 252 20.30 -2.84 -15.80
CA VAL A 252 21.48 -2.52 -14.97
C VAL A 252 21.29 -2.78 -13.47
N ARG A 253 20.15 -3.35 -13.05
CA ARG A 253 19.78 -3.49 -11.62
C ARG A 253 20.78 -4.22 -10.71
N THR A 254 21.67 -5.02 -11.27
CA THR A 254 22.71 -5.76 -10.52
C THR A 254 24.06 -5.05 -10.53
N GLN A 255 24.19 -3.92 -11.22
CA GLN A 255 25.44 -3.16 -11.31
C GLN A 255 25.62 -2.29 -10.06
N GLU A 256 26.84 -2.24 -9.55
CA GLU A 256 27.21 -1.35 -8.46
C GLU A 256 27.58 0.04 -9.01
N GLY A 257 27.25 1.09 -8.24
CA GLY A 257 27.52 2.48 -8.60
C GLY A 257 26.50 3.09 -9.56
N VAL A 258 25.41 2.39 -9.88
CA VAL A 258 24.22 2.95 -10.54
C VAL A 258 23.07 3.04 -9.55
N VAL A 259 22.13 3.96 -9.81
CA VAL A 259 20.90 4.08 -9.02
C VAL A 259 20.13 2.76 -9.09
N LYS A 260 19.84 2.15 -7.94
CA LYS A 260 19.16 0.86 -7.90
C LYS A 260 17.71 0.98 -8.36
N TYR A 261 17.32 0.06 -9.23
CA TYR A 261 15.93 -0.22 -9.56
C TYR A 261 15.27 -1.00 -8.42
N LEU A 262 14.18 -0.47 -7.87
CA LEU A 262 13.45 -1.10 -6.75
C LEU A 262 12.13 -1.73 -7.18
N GLY A 263 11.58 -1.36 -8.34
CA GLY A 263 10.32 -1.86 -8.86
C GLY A 263 9.57 -0.81 -9.68
N GLU A 264 8.39 -1.16 -10.13
CA GLU A 264 7.49 -0.30 -10.87
C GLU A 264 6.03 -0.61 -10.56
N TYR A 265 5.19 0.40 -10.72
CA TYR A 265 3.75 0.24 -10.59
C TYR A 265 2.99 1.20 -11.50
N HIS A 266 1.77 0.79 -11.81
CA HIS A 266 0.88 1.49 -12.71
C HIS A 266 -0.41 1.76 -11.98
N PHE A 267 -1.00 2.93 -12.16
CA PHE A 267 -2.33 3.19 -11.63
C PHE A 267 -3.12 4.06 -12.59
N ARG A 268 -4.45 3.89 -12.58
CA ARG A 268 -5.36 4.74 -13.32
C ARG A 268 -6.01 5.72 -12.36
N GLU A 269 -5.74 7.01 -12.58
CA GLU A 269 -6.51 8.07 -11.94
C GLU A 269 -7.93 8.10 -12.53
N GLY A 270 -8.92 8.37 -11.69
CA GLY A 270 -10.33 8.13 -12.00
C GLY A 270 -10.80 8.75 -13.32
N GLY A 271 -11.09 7.90 -14.30
CA GLY A 271 -11.62 8.30 -15.61
C GLY A 271 -10.60 8.26 -16.76
N ASP A 272 -9.31 8.13 -16.47
CA ASP A 272 -8.28 8.05 -17.51
C ASP A 272 -8.24 6.68 -18.19
N THR A 273 -8.12 6.71 -19.52
CA THR A 273 -7.98 5.51 -20.35
C THR A 273 -6.59 4.89 -20.26
N SER A 274 -5.58 5.69 -19.89
CA SER A 274 -4.18 5.29 -19.87
C SER A 274 -3.63 5.38 -18.45
N PRO A 275 -2.91 4.34 -17.96
CA PRO A 275 -2.32 4.39 -16.63
C PRO A 275 -1.17 5.39 -16.56
N ASN A 276 -0.97 5.96 -15.37
CA ASN A 276 0.27 6.60 -15.00
C ASN A 276 1.30 5.51 -14.70
N HIS A 277 2.50 5.64 -15.27
CA HIS A 277 3.60 4.69 -15.07
C HIS A 277 4.60 5.25 -14.06
N ASN A 278 5.05 4.43 -13.13
CA ASN A 278 5.91 4.86 -12.03
C ASN A 278 7.06 3.89 -11.83
N ILE A 279 8.29 4.41 -11.84
CA ILE A 279 9.51 3.65 -11.54
C ILE A 279 9.97 4.02 -10.14
N ILE A 280 10.18 3.03 -9.29
CA ILE A 280 10.72 3.17 -7.93
C ILE A 280 12.24 2.98 -7.98
N LEU A 281 12.98 3.97 -7.49
CA LEU A 281 14.43 4.05 -7.57
C LEU A 281 15.03 4.36 -6.18
N GLU A 282 16.28 3.97 -5.96
CA GLU A 282 17.05 4.47 -4.82
C GLU A 282 17.11 6.01 -4.83
N TYR A 283 17.00 6.60 -3.64
CA TYR A 283 17.12 8.05 -3.48
C TYR A 283 18.58 8.45 -3.27
N GLY A 284 19.11 9.27 -4.18
CA GLY A 284 20.36 10.01 -3.97
C GLY A 284 20.05 11.36 -3.33
N GLN A 285 20.67 11.65 -2.18
CA GLN A 285 20.42 12.89 -1.44
C GLN A 285 20.87 14.15 -2.17
N GLN A 286 21.93 14.04 -2.96
CA GLN A 286 22.52 15.11 -3.76
C GLN A 286 23.00 14.51 -5.08
N ASP A 287 22.99 15.31 -6.14
CA ASP A 287 23.78 14.98 -7.33
C ASP A 287 25.26 15.38 -7.14
N LEU A 288 26.12 14.95 -8.07
CA LEU A 288 27.56 15.19 -7.96
C LEU A 288 27.92 16.69 -8.06
N ASP A 289 27.16 17.47 -8.82
CA ASP A 289 27.41 18.91 -8.96
C ASP A 289 27.07 19.64 -7.66
N GLU A 290 25.90 19.33 -7.08
CA GLU A 290 25.48 19.80 -5.76
C GLU A 290 26.48 19.42 -4.67
N TYR A 291 26.93 18.16 -4.65
CA TYR A 291 27.93 17.69 -3.68
C TYR A 291 29.25 18.47 -3.79
N LEU A 292 29.77 18.67 -5.01
CA LEU A 292 31.01 19.40 -5.24
C LEU A 292 30.89 20.90 -4.95
N ALA A 293 29.70 21.48 -5.13
CA ALA A 293 29.43 22.88 -4.80
C ALA A 293 29.33 23.11 -3.29
N ASP A 294 28.71 22.18 -2.56
CA ASP A 294 28.44 22.31 -1.12
C ASP A 294 29.61 21.82 -0.25
N THR A 295 30.49 20.99 -0.79
CA THR A 295 31.61 20.38 -0.05
C THR A 295 32.93 21.11 -0.33
N TYR A 296 33.64 21.50 0.74
CA TYR A 296 34.98 22.05 0.58
C TYR A 296 35.93 21.02 -0.08
N PRO A 297 36.83 21.46 -0.98
CA PRO A 297 37.79 20.55 -1.57
C PRO A 297 38.67 19.91 -0.48
N PRO A 298 39.01 18.61 -0.62
CA PRO A 298 39.80 17.91 0.38
C PRO A 298 41.19 18.55 0.53
N VAL A 299 41.65 18.75 1.77
CA VAL A 299 42.93 19.43 2.06
C VAL A 299 43.95 18.50 2.71
N LEU A 300 43.50 17.46 3.41
CA LEU A 300 44.39 16.47 3.99
C LEU A 300 44.72 15.39 2.96
N ASN A 301 45.96 14.88 2.97
CA ASN A 301 46.38 13.82 2.04
C ASN A 301 45.44 12.60 2.06
N THR A 302 44.94 12.23 3.24
CA THR A 302 44.00 11.11 3.40
C THR A 302 42.65 11.39 2.75
N GLU A 303 42.15 12.62 2.86
CA GLU A 303 40.89 13.05 2.23
C GLU A 303 41.04 13.12 0.71
N ILE A 304 42.19 13.61 0.22
CA ILE A 304 42.50 13.69 -1.21
C ILE A 304 42.53 12.29 -1.81
N ILE A 305 43.21 11.34 -1.17
CA ILE A 305 43.28 9.95 -1.63
C ILE A 305 41.87 9.33 -1.67
N ALA A 306 41.11 9.44 -0.58
CA ALA A 306 39.76 8.89 -0.50
C ALA A 306 38.82 9.47 -1.58
N PHE A 307 38.87 10.79 -1.79
CA PHE A 307 38.10 11.46 -2.84
C PHE A 307 38.39 10.89 -4.23
N TRP A 308 39.67 10.72 -4.58
CA TRP A 308 40.05 10.16 -5.89
C TRP A 308 39.67 8.68 -6.00
N GLU A 309 39.85 7.89 -4.94
CA GLU A 309 39.40 6.49 -4.90
C GLU A 309 37.89 6.37 -5.14
N ASP A 310 37.09 7.25 -4.53
CA ASP A 310 35.64 7.29 -4.72
C ASP A 310 35.26 7.76 -6.14
N LEU A 311 35.92 8.79 -6.66
CA LEU A 311 35.67 9.25 -8.03
C LEU A 311 36.06 8.18 -9.08
N PHE A 312 37.10 7.39 -8.83
CA PHE A 312 37.46 6.27 -9.69
C PHE A 312 36.41 5.16 -9.70
N LYS A 313 35.58 5.02 -8.66
CA LYS A 313 34.43 4.09 -8.69
C LYS A 313 33.42 4.50 -9.76
N VAL A 314 33.16 5.80 -9.93
CA VAL A 314 32.29 6.31 -11.02
C VAL A 314 32.85 5.91 -12.39
N ALA A 315 34.14 6.11 -12.61
CA ALA A 315 34.80 5.72 -13.87
C ALA A 315 34.76 4.20 -14.10
N ALA A 316 34.94 3.41 -13.04
CA ALA A 316 34.84 1.95 -13.10
C ALA A 316 33.41 1.48 -13.44
N THR A 317 32.39 2.10 -12.85
CA THR A 317 30.98 1.83 -13.17
C THR A 317 30.66 2.20 -14.62
N LEU A 318 31.09 3.37 -15.10
CA LEU A 318 30.89 3.75 -16.51
C LEU A 318 31.56 2.77 -17.48
N LYS A 319 32.77 2.30 -17.14
CA LYS A 319 33.45 1.26 -17.93
C LYS A 319 32.67 -0.06 -17.93
N SER A 320 32.10 -0.47 -16.79
CA SER A 320 31.23 -1.64 -16.68
C SER A 320 30.00 -1.51 -17.57
N LEU A 321 29.33 -0.35 -17.54
CA LEU A 321 28.13 -0.08 -18.34
C LEU A 321 28.41 -0.14 -19.84
N HIS A 322 29.50 0.45 -20.33
CA HIS A 322 29.88 0.36 -21.74
C HIS A 322 30.19 -1.07 -22.21
N GLN A 323 30.50 -1.98 -21.28
CA GLN A 323 30.77 -3.39 -21.55
C GLN A 323 29.57 -4.28 -21.22
N PHE A 324 28.45 -3.69 -20.80
CA PHE A 324 27.31 -4.43 -20.31
C PHE A 324 26.50 -5.04 -21.46
N GLU A 325 26.41 -6.37 -21.44
CA GLU A 325 25.59 -7.15 -22.35
C GLU A 325 24.17 -7.25 -21.80
N TYR A 326 23.19 -6.84 -22.61
CA TYR A 326 21.78 -7.12 -22.33
C TYR A 326 21.17 -7.95 -23.44
N LYS A 327 20.23 -8.83 -23.05
CA LYS A 327 19.49 -9.65 -23.98
C LYS A 327 18.20 -8.91 -24.33
N GLY A 328 18.06 -8.47 -25.58
CA GLY A 328 16.83 -7.85 -26.07
C GLY A 328 15.67 -8.84 -26.10
N GLU A 329 14.44 -8.34 -26.25
CA GLU A 329 13.23 -9.17 -26.37
C GLU A 329 13.30 -10.16 -27.56
N ASP A 330 14.06 -9.82 -28.60
CA ASP A 330 14.34 -10.67 -29.76
C ASP A 330 15.35 -11.80 -29.48
N GLY A 331 15.85 -11.88 -28.25
CA GLY A 331 16.82 -12.87 -27.80
C GLY A 331 18.26 -12.58 -28.21
N LYS A 332 18.54 -11.48 -28.92
CA LYS A 332 19.91 -11.09 -29.30
C LYS A 332 20.62 -10.39 -28.16
N ILE A 333 21.91 -10.67 -28.02
CA ILE A 333 22.79 -9.97 -27.11
C ILE A 333 23.18 -8.65 -27.77
N GLN A 334 22.87 -7.54 -27.10
CA GLN A 334 23.28 -6.20 -27.48
C GLN A 334 24.16 -5.63 -26.37
N TYR A 335 25.10 -4.78 -26.76
CA TYR A 335 25.91 -4.03 -25.79
C TYR A 335 25.22 -2.71 -25.50
N TYR A 336 25.20 -2.32 -24.24
CA TYR A 336 24.78 -0.98 -23.85
C TYR A 336 25.72 0.04 -24.51
N LYS A 337 25.21 0.73 -25.54
CA LYS A 337 25.87 1.88 -26.14
C LYS A 337 25.35 3.09 -25.38
N GLY A 338 26.15 3.57 -24.44
CA GLY A 338 25.81 4.72 -23.59
C GLY A 338 25.37 5.94 -24.37
#